data_AF-A0A3M0YQU7-F1
#
_entry.id   AF-A0A3M0YQU7-F1
#
_cell.length_a   1.000
_cell.length_b   1.000
_cell.length_c   1.000
_cell.angle_alpha   90.00
_cell.angle_beta   90.00
_cell.angle_gamma   90.00
#
_symmetry.space_group_name_H-M   'P 1'
#
loop_
_entity.id
_entity.type
_entity.pdbx_description
1 polymer ?
#
loop_
_entity_poly.entity_id
_entity_poly.type
_entity_poly.pdbx_seq_one_letter_code
_entity_poly.pdbx_strand_id
1 'polypeptide(L)'
;GYEPRAFDPRSGFFGIDFYDFSQPIDQPLTRRFIVRHRLEKKHPRRKRSEPVEPIVYYVDAGAPEPIKSALMEGARWWNQAFEAAGYKDAFIVRELPPDADPMDVRYNVVQWVPRSTRGWSYGRTIVDPRTGEIIKGHVTLGALRVRQDYLIAQGLLPAYEHGATPDPRLEQMALARLRQLAAHEVGHTLGLAHNFAASVNDRASVMDYPHPYITLDGDQLDFSQAYDMGIGEWDKRAILYGYQDFPPKTDEAAALNDIIRETLAMGLHYISDRDARPQGGAHPYGHLWDNGTDAVAELERLMQVRAHALARFGEANIPPGTPLFELERVLAPLYYGCRYQIEAVSKLIGGVRYSYALRGDGQVVAEPLPAEWQEAAVAALRQTLLPEFLMLPEALLRQLPPPPPGYGRDREAIPTQSGLLFDPVTAAEASLRHTLSLALHPQRLERVIVQDQRGYYGMRMGPQALLQALHVNPENYPDKGMEGALARAAERVYVIELMHAAADADAAHEVRALVLDRLHELEALFAERLEHEQTGPYLRAHTRYLASLIEAFMDEPEDFKLPPVPDMPPGAPIGCE
;
A
#
# COMPACT_ATOMS: atom_id res chain seq x y z
N GLY A 1 2.30 -33.09 -24.75
CA GLY A 1 2.97 -32.85 -23.47
C GLY A 1 2.90 -31.37 -23.20
N TYR A 2 3.10 -30.92 -21.96
CA TYR A 2 3.04 -29.48 -21.64
C TYR A 2 4.10 -28.69 -22.43
N GLU A 3 3.69 -27.57 -23.04
CA GLU A 3 4.57 -26.67 -23.78
C GLU A 3 4.89 -25.43 -22.92
N PRO A 4 6.17 -25.26 -22.49
CA PRO A 4 6.61 -24.09 -21.75
C PRO A 4 6.47 -22.80 -22.57
N ARG A 5 6.10 -21.70 -21.91
CA ARG A 5 6.01 -20.38 -22.53
C ARG A 5 7.11 -19.46 -22.00
N ALA A 6 7.72 -18.70 -22.90
CA ALA A 6 8.84 -17.81 -22.58
C ALA A 6 8.42 -16.74 -21.56
N PHE A 7 9.31 -16.48 -20.60
CA PHE A 7 9.15 -15.37 -19.67
C PHE A 7 9.55 -14.04 -20.31
N ASP A 8 8.70 -13.03 -20.16
CA ASP A 8 8.99 -11.63 -20.50
C ASP A 8 8.74 -10.78 -19.24
N PRO A 9 9.70 -9.91 -18.83
CA PRO A 9 9.56 -9.10 -17.62
C PRO A 9 8.37 -8.11 -17.68
N ARG A 10 7.80 -7.86 -18.86
CA ARG A 10 6.64 -6.98 -19.07
C ARG A 10 5.31 -7.72 -19.00
N SER A 11 5.32 -9.05 -18.84
CA SER A 11 4.12 -9.91 -18.95
C SER A 11 3.24 -9.97 -17.72
N GLY A 12 3.75 -9.61 -16.53
CA GLY A 12 3.02 -9.77 -15.27
C GLY A 12 2.97 -11.20 -14.73
N PHE A 13 3.73 -12.15 -15.27
CA PHE A 13 3.79 -13.53 -14.76
C PHE A 13 4.94 -13.74 -13.79
N PHE A 14 4.75 -14.64 -12.83
CA PHE A 14 5.86 -15.33 -12.17
C PHE A 14 6.63 -16.20 -13.16
N GLY A 15 7.91 -16.41 -12.89
CA GLY A 15 8.79 -17.21 -13.73
C GLY A 15 9.61 -18.22 -12.96
N ILE A 16 10.07 -19.24 -13.69
CA ILE A 16 11.18 -20.10 -13.29
C ILE A 16 12.40 -19.79 -14.15
N ASP A 17 13.59 -20.05 -13.63
CA ASP A 17 14.82 -19.97 -14.39
C ASP A 17 15.79 -21.11 -14.07
N PHE A 18 16.62 -21.46 -15.04
CA PHE A 18 17.71 -22.42 -14.87
C PHE A 18 18.81 -22.19 -15.91
N TYR A 19 20.01 -22.70 -15.63
CA TYR A 19 21.14 -22.66 -16.56
C TYR A 19 21.14 -23.87 -17.50
N ASP A 20 21.17 -23.62 -18.81
CA ASP A 20 21.26 -24.63 -19.85
C ASP A 20 22.63 -24.56 -20.55
N PHE A 21 23.59 -25.32 -20.02
CA PHE A 21 24.95 -25.40 -20.55
C PHE A 21 25.06 -26.10 -21.91
N SER A 22 23.95 -26.62 -22.47
CA SER A 22 23.94 -27.17 -23.83
C SER A 22 23.74 -26.11 -24.92
N GLN A 23 23.39 -24.87 -24.53
CA GLN A 23 23.21 -23.77 -25.47
C GLN A 23 24.52 -23.38 -26.16
N PRO A 24 24.47 -22.94 -27.43
CA PRO A 24 25.60 -22.29 -28.08
C PRO A 24 26.13 -21.10 -27.26
N ILE A 25 27.44 -20.84 -27.35
CA ILE A 25 28.13 -19.80 -26.55
C ILE A 25 27.56 -18.39 -26.80
N ASP A 26 26.98 -18.14 -27.97
CA ASP A 26 26.37 -16.86 -28.35
C ASP A 26 24.90 -16.74 -27.91
N GLN A 27 24.34 -17.75 -27.24
CA GLN A 27 22.98 -17.74 -26.71
C GLN A 27 22.97 -17.54 -25.18
N PRO A 28 21.89 -16.98 -24.60
CA PRO A 28 21.79 -16.85 -23.16
C PRO A 28 21.83 -18.22 -22.45
N LEU A 29 22.74 -18.34 -21.47
CA LEU A 29 22.86 -19.53 -20.62
C LEU A 29 21.58 -19.75 -19.79
N THR A 30 20.96 -18.67 -19.31
CA THR A 30 19.76 -18.75 -18.48
C THR A 30 18.52 -18.87 -19.35
N ARG A 31 17.77 -19.95 -19.17
CA ARG A 31 16.42 -20.14 -19.71
C ARG A 31 15.40 -19.65 -18.70
N ARG A 32 14.33 -19.00 -19.16
CA ARG A 32 13.25 -18.50 -18.32
C ARG A 32 11.89 -18.83 -18.92
N PHE A 33 10.98 -19.36 -18.09
CA PHE A 33 9.61 -19.69 -18.49
C PHE A 33 8.62 -19.11 -17.49
N ILE A 34 7.43 -18.75 -17.97
CA ILE A 34 6.34 -18.37 -17.07
C ILE A 34 5.79 -19.60 -16.33
N VAL A 35 5.22 -19.35 -15.16
CA VAL A 35 4.45 -20.34 -14.41
C VAL A 35 2.98 -20.26 -14.84
N ARG A 36 2.38 -21.34 -15.34
CA ARG A 36 0.96 -21.37 -15.74
C ARG A 36 0.35 -22.77 -15.67
N HIS A 37 -0.98 -22.85 -15.57
CA HIS A 37 -1.70 -24.12 -15.72
C HIS A 37 -1.62 -24.62 -17.16
N ARG A 38 -1.72 -25.94 -17.34
CA ARG A 38 -1.97 -26.51 -18.66
C ARG A 38 -3.39 -26.17 -19.11
N LEU A 39 -3.50 -25.53 -20.26
CA LEU A 39 -4.78 -25.23 -20.90
C LEU A 39 -4.60 -25.22 -22.41
N GLU A 40 -5.46 -25.95 -23.12
CA GLU A 40 -5.43 -26.09 -24.57
C GLU A 40 -6.86 -26.06 -25.11
N LYS A 41 -7.12 -25.33 -26.19
CA LYS A 41 -8.42 -25.37 -26.89
C LYS A 41 -8.63 -26.73 -27.57
N LYS A 42 -9.85 -27.29 -27.44
CA LYS A 42 -10.29 -28.43 -28.28
C LYS A 42 -10.15 -28.14 -29.78
N HIS A 43 -10.36 -26.88 -30.17
CA HIS A 43 -10.26 -26.41 -31.55
C HIS A 43 -9.43 -25.12 -31.64
N PRO A 44 -8.08 -25.20 -31.68
CA PRO A 44 -7.19 -24.02 -31.62
C PRO A 44 -7.36 -23.02 -32.76
N ARG A 45 -7.93 -23.45 -33.90
CA ARG A 45 -8.20 -22.57 -35.06
C ARG A 45 -9.46 -21.72 -34.91
N ARG A 46 -10.33 -21.99 -33.93
CA ARG A 46 -11.55 -21.21 -33.71
C ARG A 46 -11.23 -20.01 -32.83
N LYS A 47 -11.84 -18.86 -33.12
CA LYS A 47 -11.74 -17.67 -32.27
C LYS A 47 -12.17 -17.95 -30.83
N ARG A 48 -13.20 -18.79 -30.66
CA ARG A 48 -13.66 -19.29 -29.36
C ARG A 48 -13.74 -20.82 -29.37
N SER A 49 -13.24 -21.46 -28.32
CA SER A 49 -13.30 -22.92 -28.14
C SER A 49 -13.37 -23.28 -26.65
N GLU A 50 -14.07 -24.38 -26.35
CA GLU A 50 -13.95 -25.05 -25.06
C GLU A 50 -12.52 -25.58 -24.87
N PRO A 51 -12.02 -25.68 -23.63
CA PRO A 51 -10.74 -26.31 -23.33
C PRO A 51 -10.84 -27.83 -23.46
N VAL A 52 -9.71 -28.51 -23.67
CA VAL A 52 -9.62 -29.97 -23.55
C VAL A 52 -9.94 -30.39 -22.12
N GLU A 53 -9.29 -29.74 -21.15
CA GLU A 53 -9.52 -29.89 -19.71
C GLU A 53 -9.64 -28.49 -19.09
N PRO A 54 -10.74 -28.16 -18.40
CA PRO A 54 -10.90 -26.87 -17.74
C PRO A 54 -10.08 -26.79 -16.46
N ILE A 55 -9.67 -25.58 -16.09
CA ILE A 55 -9.07 -25.28 -14.79
C ILE A 55 -10.21 -25.19 -13.77
N VAL A 56 -10.24 -26.11 -12.79
CA VAL A 56 -11.30 -26.14 -11.77
C VAL A 56 -10.72 -25.77 -10.40
N TYR A 57 -11.32 -24.77 -9.77
CA TYR A 57 -11.05 -24.34 -8.40
C TYR A 57 -12.22 -24.68 -7.48
N TYR A 58 -11.89 -25.04 -6.25
CA TYR A 58 -12.84 -25.48 -5.25
C TYR A 58 -12.78 -24.57 -4.02
N VAL A 59 -13.88 -23.94 -3.66
CA VAL A 59 -14.00 -23.16 -2.43
C VAL A 59 -14.30 -24.10 -1.27
N ASP A 60 -13.58 -23.90 -0.18
CA ASP A 60 -13.74 -24.65 1.07
C ASP A 60 -15.20 -24.62 1.57
N ALA A 61 -15.76 -25.81 1.83
CA ALA A 61 -17.11 -25.96 2.35
C ALA A 61 -17.26 -25.35 3.76
N GLY A 62 -16.15 -25.18 4.50
CA GLY A 62 -16.10 -24.57 5.83
C GLY A 62 -16.24 -23.05 5.87
N ALA A 63 -16.21 -22.35 4.73
CA ALA A 63 -16.54 -20.93 4.69
C ALA A 63 -18.03 -20.72 5.04
N PRO A 64 -18.40 -19.83 5.98
CA PRO A 64 -19.81 -19.57 6.28
C PRO A 64 -20.45 -18.66 5.22
N GLU A 65 -21.77 -18.66 5.10
CA GLU A 65 -22.47 -17.59 4.34
C GLU A 65 -22.53 -16.29 5.17
N PRO A 66 -22.49 -15.09 4.54
CA PRO A 66 -22.41 -14.84 3.09
C PRO A 66 -20.98 -14.86 2.50
N ILE A 67 -19.97 -15.19 3.31
CA ILE A 67 -18.55 -15.18 2.90
C ILE A 67 -18.30 -16.19 1.77
N LYS A 68 -18.81 -17.42 1.88
CA LYS A 68 -18.65 -18.46 0.85
C LYS A 68 -19.13 -17.97 -0.51
N SER A 69 -20.33 -17.40 -0.58
CA SER A 69 -20.88 -16.83 -1.82
C SER A 69 -19.96 -15.75 -2.41
N ALA A 70 -19.45 -14.84 -1.58
CA ALA A 70 -18.53 -13.78 -2.02
C ALA A 70 -17.20 -14.35 -2.56
N LEU A 71 -16.62 -15.35 -1.90
CA LEU A 71 -15.39 -16.00 -2.36
C LEU A 71 -15.59 -16.71 -3.70
N MET A 72 -16.70 -17.44 -3.85
CA MET A 72 -17.03 -18.12 -5.11
C MET A 72 -17.27 -17.12 -6.24
N GLU A 73 -17.97 -16.02 -5.96
CA GLU A 73 -18.25 -14.98 -6.95
C GLU A 73 -16.96 -14.29 -7.43
N GLY A 74 -16.12 -13.83 -6.50
CA GLY A 74 -14.84 -13.19 -6.82
C GLY A 74 -13.90 -14.08 -7.63
N ALA A 75 -13.73 -15.34 -7.20
CA ALA A 75 -12.92 -16.30 -7.95
C ALA A 75 -13.46 -16.52 -9.38
N ARG A 76 -14.78 -16.54 -9.58
CA ARG A 76 -15.40 -16.74 -10.91
C ARG A 76 -15.14 -15.60 -11.88
N TRP A 77 -14.74 -14.41 -11.41
CA TRP A 77 -14.46 -13.30 -12.30
C TRP A 77 -13.36 -13.63 -13.32
N TRP A 78 -12.42 -14.54 -13.00
CA TRP A 78 -11.39 -15.01 -13.93
C TRP A 78 -11.93 -15.60 -15.25
N ASN A 79 -13.20 -16.05 -15.29
CA ASN A 79 -13.85 -16.41 -16.55
C ASN A 79 -13.81 -15.27 -17.59
N GLN A 80 -13.94 -14.02 -17.17
CA GLN A 80 -13.89 -12.86 -18.06
C GLN A 80 -12.56 -12.78 -18.81
N ALA A 81 -11.43 -13.07 -18.14
CA ALA A 81 -10.11 -13.06 -18.76
C ALA A 81 -9.88 -14.27 -19.68
N PHE A 82 -10.32 -15.47 -19.28
CA PHE A 82 -10.22 -16.65 -20.15
C PHE A 82 -11.13 -16.54 -21.39
N GLU A 83 -12.31 -15.92 -21.27
CA GLU A 83 -13.17 -15.61 -22.41
C GLU A 83 -12.51 -14.59 -23.36
N ALA A 84 -11.80 -13.59 -22.82
CA ALA A 84 -11.01 -12.65 -23.62
C ALA A 84 -9.86 -13.34 -24.36
N ALA A 85 -9.24 -14.37 -23.77
CA ALA A 85 -8.27 -15.26 -24.42
C ALA A 85 -8.91 -16.28 -25.40
N GLY A 86 -10.23 -16.16 -25.65
CA GLY A 86 -10.96 -16.97 -26.62
C GLY A 86 -11.30 -18.38 -26.14
N TYR A 87 -11.38 -18.59 -24.82
CA TYR A 87 -11.94 -19.81 -24.26
C TYR A 87 -13.44 -19.68 -24.00
N LYS A 88 -14.09 -20.83 -23.88
CA LYS A 88 -15.44 -20.96 -23.33
C LYS A 88 -15.37 -21.99 -22.19
N ASP A 89 -15.89 -21.65 -21.02
CA ASP A 89 -15.93 -22.55 -19.85
C ASP A 89 -14.54 -23.09 -19.42
N ALA A 90 -13.48 -22.26 -19.55
CA ALA A 90 -12.12 -22.66 -19.18
C ALA A 90 -11.80 -22.58 -17.68
N PHE A 91 -12.50 -21.73 -16.93
CA PHE A 91 -12.26 -21.55 -15.51
C PHE A 91 -13.54 -21.80 -14.70
N ILE A 92 -13.54 -22.82 -13.84
CA ILE A 92 -14.74 -23.26 -13.15
C ILE A 92 -14.52 -23.19 -11.65
N VAL A 93 -15.44 -22.56 -10.93
CA VAL A 93 -15.41 -22.51 -9.46
C VAL A 93 -16.60 -23.28 -8.88
N ARG A 94 -16.28 -24.26 -8.04
CA ARG A 94 -17.25 -25.15 -7.37
C ARG A 94 -17.01 -25.14 -5.86
N GLU A 95 -17.95 -25.69 -5.12
CA GLU A 95 -17.72 -26.03 -3.71
C GLU A 95 -16.88 -27.32 -3.65
N LEU A 96 -15.96 -27.40 -2.69
CA LEU A 96 -15.15 -28.59 -2.47
C LEU A 96 -16.04 -29.80 -2.12
N PRO A 97 -15.89 -30.95 -2.81
CA PRO A 97 -16.67 -32.14 -2.49
C PRO A 97 -16.48 -32.58 -1.03
N PRO A 98 -17.51 -33.09 -0.34
CA PRO A 98 -17.42 -33.48 1.07
C PRO A 98 -16.37 -34.55 1.39
N ASP A 99 -15.99 -35.36 0.40
CA ASP A 99 -15.02 -36.45 0.50
C ASP A 99 -13.61 -36.06 0.00
N ALA A 100 -13.42 -34.82 -0.47
CA ALA A 100 -12.13 -34.32 -0.93
C ALA A 100 -11.32 -33.71 0.23
N ASP A 101 -10.03 -34.05 0.32
CA ASP A 101 -9.11 -33.42 1.25
C ASP A 101 -8.57 -32.10 0.64
N PRO A 102 -8.63 -30.95 1.34
CA PRO A 102 -8.08 -29.68 0.85
C PRO A 102 -6.59 -29.73 0.46
N MET A 103 -5.81 -30.65 1.03
CA MET A 103 -4.38 -30.84 0.74
C MET A 103 -4.12 -31.78 -0.44
N ASP A 104 -5.14 -32.45 -0.99
CA ASP A 104 -4.98 -33.34 -2.13
C ASP A 104 -4.52 -32.55 -3.38
N VAL A 105 -3.46 -33.03 -4.02
CA VAL A 105 -2.81 -32.37 -5.17
C VAL A 105 -3.74 -32.22 -6.37
N ARG A 106 -4.78 -33.07 -6.48
CA ARG A 106 -5.72 -33.09 -7.60
C ARG A 106 -6.71 -31.92 -7.61
N TYR A 107 -6.84 -31.20 -6.50
CA TYR A 107 -7.78 -30.09 -6.36
C TYR A 107 -7.03 -28.77 -6.20
N ASN A 108 -7.36 -27.78 -7.06
CA ASN A 108 -7.01 -26.40 -6.78
C ASN A 108 -8.00 -25.84 -5.75
N VAL A 109 -7.52 -25.31 -4.63
CA VAL A 109 -8.39 -25.00 -3.47
C VAL A 109 -8.29 -23.53 -3.08
N VAL A 110 -9.44 -22.92 -2.79
CA VAL A 110 -9.58 -21.66 -2.05
C VAL A 110 -9.98 -22.00 -0.62
N GLN A 111 -8.98 -22.08 0.26
CA GLN A 111 -9.12 -22.52 1.64
C GLN A 111 -9.50 -21.36 2.57
N TRP A 112 -10.52 -21.56 3.41
CA TRP A 112 -10.94 -20.59 4.41
C TRP A 112 -10.38 -20.97 5.79
N VAL A 113 -9.50 -20.14 6.35
CA VAL A 113 -8.77 -20.47 7.59
C VAL A 113 -9.23 -19.58 8.75
N PRO A 114 -9.89 -20.15 9.78
CA PRO A 114 -10.19 -19.44 11.01
C PRO A 114 -8.91 -19.36 11.87
N ARG A 115 -8.23 -18.22 11.83
CA ARG A 115 -7.07 -17.92 12.68
C ARG A 115 -7.30 -16.66 13.51
N SER A 116 -6.78 -16.66 14.73
CA SER A 116 -6.91 -15.55 15.70
C SER A 116 -5.83 -14.48 15.58
N THR A 117 -4.74 -14.74 14.84
CA THR A 117 -3.62 -13.80 14.67
C THR A 117 -3.64 -13.13 13.30
N ARG A 118 -2.90 -12.01 13.14
CA ARG A 118 -2.54 -11.44 11.83
C ARG A 118 -1.73 -12.47 11.03
N GLY A 119 -2.41 -13.36 10.33
CA GLY A 119 -1.81 -14.19 9.30
C GLY A 119 -2.16 -13.66 7.92
N TRP A 120 -1.44 -14.12 6.90
CA TRP A 120 -1.49 -13.56 5.57
C TRP A 120 -2.44 -14.37 4.69
N SER A 121 -3.21 -13.68 3.85
CA SER A 121 -3.82 -14.36 2.71
C SER A 121 -2.74 -14.50 1.64
N TYR A 122 -2.69 -15.65 0.98
CA TYR A 122 -1.74 -15.88 -0.10
C TYR A 122 -2.26 -16.96 -1.06
N GLY A 123 -2.00 -16.78 -2.34
CA GLY A 123 -2.04 -17.79 -3.38
C GLY A 123 -0.65 -18.37 -3.63
N ARG A 124 -0.50 -19.69 -3.51
CA ARG A 124 0.74 -20.40 -3.87
C ARG A 124 0.48 -21.51 -4.86
N THR A 125 1.54 -21.91 -5.56
CA THR A 125 1.48 -22.96 -6.57
C THR A 125 2.51 -24.05 -6.29
N ILE A 126 2.13 -25.31 -6.55
CA ILE A 126 3.08 -26.40 -6.77
C ILE A 126 3.38 -26.42 -8.27
N VAL A 127 4.65 -26.29 -8.64
CA VAL A 127 5.10 -26.09 -10.01
C VAL A 127 6.12 -27.16 -10.38
N ASP A 128 6.07 -27.70 -11.61
CA ASP A 128 7.19 -28.46 -12.16
C ASP A 128 8.34 -27.50 -12.49
N PRO A 129 9.48 -27.56 -11.77
CA PRO A 129 10.57 -26.59 -11.92
C PRO A 129 11.31 -26.69 -13.27
N ARG A 130 10.99 -27.70 -14.10
CA ARG A 130 11.62 -27.90 -15.42
C ARG A 130 10.84 -27.22 -16.53
N THR A 131 9.53 -27.05 -16.35
CA THR A 131 8.62 -26.60 -17.41
C THR A 131 7.82 -25.35 -17.04
N GLY A 132 7.63 -25.09 -15.75
CA GLY A 132 6.74 -24.02 -15.27
C GLY A 132 5.27 -24.44 -15.22
N GLU A 133 4.94 -25.71 -15.42
CA GLU A 133 3.56 -26.20 -15.32
C GLU A 133 3.08 -26.14 -13.87
N ILE A 134 1.96 -25.45 -13.63
CA ILE A 134 1.26 -25.48 -12.34
C ILE A 134 0.53 -26.81 -12.22
N ILE A 135 0.86 -27.55 -11.16
CA ILE A 135 0.24 -28.83 -10.79
C ILE A 135 -0.92 -28.62 -9.82
N LYS A 136 -0.78 -27.65 -8.90
CA LYS A 136 -1.82 -27.26 -7.94
C LYS A 136 -1.71 -25.78 -7.61
N GLY A 137 -2.84 -25.08 -7.66
CA GLY A 137 -3.06 -23.80 -7.01
C GLY A 137 -3.66 -23.98 -5.62
N HIS A 138 -3.09 -23.30 -4.63
CA HIS A 138 -3.59 -23.32 -3.25
C HIS A 138 -3.67 -21.90 -2.71
N VAL A 139 -4.89 -21.43 -2.52
CA VAL A 139 -5.20 -20.14 -1.92
C VAL A 139 -5.56 -20.35 -0.45
N THR A 140 -5.01 -19.54 0.44
CA THR A 140 -5.33 -19.52 1.87
C THR A 140 -5.86 -18.14 2.24
N LEU A 141 -7.10 -18.06 2.73
CA LEU A 141 -7.76 -16.79 3.12
C LEU A 141 -8.03 -16.76 4.62
N GLY A 142 -7.60 -15.69 5.30
CA GLY A 142 -7.75 -15.56 6.75
C GLY A 142 -9.06 -14.93 7.18
N ALA A 143 -9.78 -15.60 8.09
CA ALA A 143 -11.10 -15.15 8.55
C ALA A 143 -11.13 -13.81 9.32
N LEU A 144 -10.01 -13.39 9.91
CA LEU A 144 -9.94 -12.13 10.64
C LEU A 144 -9.97 -10.90 9.70
N ARG A 145 -9.58 -11.06 8.43
CA ARG A 145 -9.33 -9.94 7.51
C ARG A 145 -10.59 -9.14 7.18
N VAL A 146 -11.72 -9.82 6.97
CA VAL A 146 -13.02 -9.18 6.74
C VAL A 146 -13.42 -8.23 7.88
N ARG A 147 -12.96 -8.48 9.12
CA ARG A 147 -13.25 -7.61 10.26
C ARG A 147 -12.46 -6.30 10.22
N GLN A 148 -11.29 -6.28 9.58
CA GLN A 148 -10.53 -5.04 9.40
C GLN A 148 -11.23 -4.13 8.38
N ASP A 149 -11.72 -4.70 7.27
CA ASP A 149 -12.51 -3.94 6.29
C ASP A 149 -13.79 -3.38 6.91
N TYR A 150 -14.48 -4.20 7.71
CA TYR A 150 -15.62 -3.76 8.50
C TYR A 150 -15.25 -2.60 9.44
N LEU A 151 -14.12 -2.70 10.14
CA LEU A 151 -13.64 -1.67 11.07
C LEU A 151 -13.29 -0.36 10.36
N ILE A 152 -12.72 -0.41 9.15
CA ILE A 152 -12.47 0.79 8.32
C ILE A 152 -13.79 1.48 8.01
N ALA A 153 -14.80 0.77 7.51
CA ALA A 153 -16.12 1.35 7.26
C ALA A 153 -16.78 1.88 8.53
N GLN A 154 -16.66 1.16 9.65
CA GLN A 154 -17.18 1.56 10.95
C GLN A 154 -16.55 2.86 11.47
N GLY A 155 -15.27 3.11 11.16
CA GLY A 155 -14.61 4.36 11.46
C GLY A 155 -15.15 5.54 10.66
N LEU A 156 -15.58 5.32 9.42
CA LEU A 156 -15.95 6.39 8.49
C LEU A 156 -17.34 6.99 8.75
N LEU A 157 -18.25 6.28 9.42
CA LEU A 157 -19.64 6.72 9.61
C LEU A 157 -20.20 6.27 10.97
N PRO A 158 -21.22 6.96 11.53
CA PRO A 158 -21.86 6.57 12.80
C PRO A 158 -22.70 5.29 12.64
N ALA A 159 -22.02 4.15 12.59
CA ALA A 159 -22.56 2.87 12.13
C ALA A 159 -23.76 2.32 12.92
N TYR A 160 -24.00 2.84 14.12
CA TYR A 160 -25.04 2.39 15.04
C TYR A 160 -25.98 3.54 15.46
N GLU A 161 -26.09 4.60 14.65
CA GLU A 161 -26.96 5.76 14.91
C GLU A 161 -28.44 5.37 15.15
N HIS A 162 -28.89 4.26 14.53
CA HIS A 162 -30.27 3.77 14.64
C HIS A 162 -30.42 2.54 15.55
N GLY A 163 -29.50 2.35 16.50
CA GLY A 163 -29.54 1.29 17.51
C GLY A 163 -28.55 0.15 17.24
N ALA A 164 -28.90 -1.08 17.64
CA ALA A 164 -27.96 -2.21 17.60
C ALA A 164 -27.73 -2.81 16.20
N THR A 165 -28.54 -2.44 15.21
CA THR A 165 -28.34 -2.92 13.83
C THR A 165 -27.32 -2.01 13.15
N PRO A 166 -26.18 -2.54 12.68
CA PRO A 166 -25.19 -1.72 11.99
C PRO A 166 -25.69 -1.25 10.63
N ASP A 167 -25.15 -0.12 10.18
CA ASP A 167 -25.33 0.34 8.80
C ASP A 167 -24.90 -0.76 7.80
N PRO A 168 -25.76 -1.13 6.84
CA PRO A 168 -25.50 -2.26 5.93
C PRO A 168 -24.27 -2.03 5.04
N ARG A 169 -23.82 -0.78 4.85
CA ARG A 169 -22.63 -0.46 4.06
C ARG A 169 -21.37 -1.11 4.60
N LEU A 170 -21.27 -1.35 5.92
CA LEU A 170 -20.10 -2.00 6.53
C LEU A 170 -19.94 -3.44 6.02
N GLU A 171 -21.01 -4.23 6.06
CA GLU A 171 -21.00 -5.60 5.56
C GLU A 171 -20.83 -5.64 4.04
N GLN A 172 -21.52 -4.75 3.31
CA GLN A 172 -21.41 -4.67 1.85
C GLN A 172 -19.97 -4.39 1.40
N MET A 173 -19.29 -3.41 2.01
CA MET A 173 -17.91 -3.09 1.71
C MET A 173 -16.97 -4.26 2.04
N ALA A 174 -17.16 -4.92 3.19
CA ALA A 174 -16.35 -6.06 3.59
C ALA A 174 -16.53 -7.26 2.64
N LEU A 175 -17.76 -7.51 2.15
CA LEU A 175 -18.03 -8.54 1.15
C LEU A 175 -17.49 -8.17 -0.24
N ALA A 176 -17.52 -6.89 -0.63
CA ALA A 176 -16.88 -6.42 -1.86
C ALA A 176 -15.37 -6.67 -1.83
N ARG A 177 -14.72 -6.38 -0.69
CA ARG A 177 -13.30 -6.70 -0.50
C ARG A 177 -13.02 -8.20 -0.58
N LEU A 178 -13.86 -9.04 0.03
CA LEU A 178 -13.68 -10.50 -0.04
C LEU A 178 -13.76 -11.04 -1.47
N ARG A 179 -14.63 -10.49 -2.32
CA ARG A 179 -14.67 -10.85 -3.76
C ARG A 179 -13.36 -10.49 -4.45
N GLN A 180 -12.91 -9.24 -4.28
CA GLN A 180 -11.66 -8.78 -4.87
C GLN A 180 -10.47 -9.61 -4.38
N LEU A 181 -10.40 -9.90 -3.07
CA LEU A 181 -9.32 -10.69 -2.48
C LEU A 181 -9.31 -12.12 -3.01
N ALA A 182 -10.48 -12.75 -3.16
CA ALA A 182 -10.57 -14.08 -3.75
C ALA A 182 -10.05 -14.08 -5.20
N ALA A 183 -10.42 -13.06 -5.99
CA ALA A 183 -9.91 -12.90 -7.35
C ALA A 183 -8.38 -12.70 -7.36
N HIS A 184 -7.85 -11.82 -6.51
CA HIS A 184 -6.43 -11.54 -6.37
C HIS A 184 -5.61 -12.81 -6.09
N GLU A 185 -5.97 -13.54 -5.03
CA GLU A 185 -5.20 -14.71 -4.62
C GLU A 185 -5.31 -15.85 -5.64
N VAL A 186 -6.46 -16.01 -6.30
CA VAL A 186 -6.59 -16.94 -7.42
C VAL A 186 -5.68 -16.53 -8.57
N GLY A 187 -5.53 -15.23 -8.85
CA GLY A 187 -4.61 -14.71 -9.88
C GLY A 187 -3.16 -15.16 -9.69
N HIS A 188 -2.65 -15.12 -8.46
CA HIS A 188 -1.33 -15.70 -8.14
C HIS A 188 -1.25 -17.17 -8.49
N THR A 189 -2.31 -17.92 -8.19
CA THR A 189 -2.35 -19.35 -8.52
C THR A 189 -2.62 -19.65 -10.00
N LEU A 190 -2.93 -18.64 -10.80
CA LEU A 190 -2.93 -18.71 -12.26
C LEU A 190 -1.57 -18.33 -12.88
N GLY A 191 -0.61 -17.90 -12.05
CA GLY A 191 0.74 -17.55 -12.46
C GLY A 191 1.06 -16.06 -12.44
N LEU A 192 0.13 -15.19 -12.03
CA LEU A 192 0.32 -13.74 -12.12
C LEU A 192 1.04 -13.17 -10.89
N ALA A 193 2.00 -12.30 -11.13
CA ALA A 193 2.62 -11.44 -10.11
C ALA A 193 1.73 -10.22 -9.82
N HIS A 194 2.04 -9.50 -8.75
CA HIS A 194 1.37 -8.23 -8.45
C HIS A 194 1.60 -7.20 -9.55
N ASN A 195 0.60 -6.35 -9.78
CA ASN A 195 0.73 -5.12 -10.54
C ASN A 195 0.28 -3.95 -9.68
N PHE A 196 1.24 -3.23 -9.10
CA PHE A 196 1.02 -2.08 -8.22
C PHE A 196 0.88 -0.75 -8.97
N ALA A 197 0.73 -0.80 -10.29
CA ALA A 197 0.44 0.37 -11.13
C ALA A 197 -1.01 0.38 -11.63
N ALA A 198 -1.91 -0.38 -11.00
CA ALA A 198 -3.28 -0.50 -11.47
C ALA A 198 -4.15 0.69 -11.03
N SER A 199 -3.87 1.30 -9.88
CA SER A 199 -4.56 2.48 -9.36
C SER A 199 -4.66 3.62 -10.39
N VAL A 200 -3.55 3.92 -11.07
CA VAL A 200 -3.46 4.99 -12.10
C VAL A 200 -4.07 4.63 -13.45
N ASN A 201 -4.48 3.38 -13.63
CA ASN A 201 -5.09 2.87 -14.86
C ASN A 201 -6.53 2.41 -14.61
N ASP A 202 -7.31 3.20 -13.87
CA ASP A 202 -8.72 2.91 -13.57
C ASP A 202 -8.90 1.54 -12.91
N ARG A 203 -8.02 1.22 -11.93
CA ARG A 203 -8.01 -0.04 -11.18
C ARG A 203 -7.97 -1.27 -12.10
N ALA A 204 -7.22 -1.18 -13.20
CA ALA A 204 -7.20 -2.17 -14.28
C ALA A 204 -6.70 -3.58 -13.90
N SER A 205 -6.34 -3.86 -12.65
CA SER A 205 -5.88 -5.17 -12.20
C SER A 205 -6.37 -5.51 -10.79
N VAL A 206 -6.89 -6.73 -10.62
CA VAL A 206 -7.13 -7.29 -9.28
C VAL A 206 -5.82 -7.67 -8.60
N MET A 207 -4.69 -7.71 -9.30
CA MET A 207 -3.35 -8.02 -8.76
C MET A 207 -2.69 -6.84 -8.01
N ASP A 208 -3.44 -5.76 -7.80
CA ASP A 208 -3.09 -4.64 -6.93
C ASP A 208 -3.67 -4.83 -5.51
N TYR A 209 -3.23 -4.02 -4.55
CA TYR A 209 -3.80 -3.88 -3.21
C TYR A 209 -4.53 -2.54 -3.09
N PRO A 210 -5.79 -2.39 -3.54
CA PRO A 210 -6.49 -1.12 -3.41
C PRO A 210 -6.87 -0.81 -1.96
N HIS A 211 -6.74 0.46 -1.56
CA HIS A 211 -7.47 1.01 -0.42
C HIS A 211 -8.94 1.23 -0.79
N PRO A 212 -9.92 1.17 0.14
CA PRO A 212 -11.30 1.45 -0.22
C PRO A 212 -11.44 2.87 -0.79
N TYR A 213 -12.01 2.97 -2.00
CA TYR A 213 -12.27 4.25 -2.68
C TYR A 213 -13.65 4.81 -2.30
N ILE A 214 -13.67 5.61 -1.24
CA ILE A 214 -14.90 6.20 -0.67
C ILE A 214 -14.98 7.67 -1.07
N THR A 215 -16.01 8.09 -1.80
CA THR A 215 -16.16 9.49 -2.20
C THR A 215 -17.04 10.27 -1.23
N LEU A 216 -16.88 11.60 -1.20
CA LEU A 216 -17.70 12.51 -0.40
C LEU A 216 -18.45 13.45 -1.35
N ASP A 217 -19.78 13.42 -1.31
CA ASP A 217 -20.65 14.36 -2.03
C ASP A 217 -21.47 15.17 -1.02
N GLY A 218 -21.11 16.44 -0.86
CA GLY A 218 -21.64 17.30 0.20
C GLY A 218 -21.38 16.71 1.58
N ASP A 219 -22.44 16.18 2.20
CA ASP A 219 -22.38 15.58 3.53
C ASP A 219 -22.54 14.05 3.54
N GLN A 220 -22.49 13.42 2.37
CA GLN A 220 -22.76 12.00 2.21
C GLN A 220 -21.52 11.26 1.70
N LEU A 221 -21.10 10.24 2.46
CA LEU A 221 -20.09 9.30 2.02
C LEU A 221 -20.71 8.22 1.14
N ASP A 222 -20.13 8.04 -0.05
CA ASP A 222 -20.51 6.98 -1.00
C ASP A 222 -19.47 5.85 -1.00
N PHE A 223 -19.97 4.64 -0.74
CA PHE A 223 -19.22 3.39 -0.65
C PHE A 223 -19.39 2.53 -1.91
N SER A 224 -20.18 2.98 -2.90
CA SER A 224 -20.53 2.22 -4.10
C SER A 224 -19.31 1.81 -4.93
N GLN A 225 -18.21 2.57 -4.83
CA GLN A 225 -16.95 2.31 -5.53
C GLN A 225 -15.82 1.87 -4.61
N ALA A 226 -16.12 1.43 -3.38
CA ALA A 226 -15.10 1.07 -2.41
C ALA A 226 -14.09 0.05 -2.97
N TYR A 227 -14.57 -0.93 -3.73
CA TYR A 227 -13.74 -1.88 -4.47
C TYR A 227 -14.34 -2.13 -5.85
N ASP A 228 -13.48 -2.29 -6.85
CA ASP A 228 -13.91 -2.58 -8.22
C ASP A 228 -14.49 -4.00 -8.35
N MET A 229 -15.31 -4.21 -9.38
CA MET A 229 -16.09 -5.44 -9.59
C MET A 229 -15.69 -6.11 -10.90
N GLY A 230 -15.22 -7.36 -10.82
CA GLY A 230 -14.81 -8.13 -11.99
C GLY A 230 -13.30 -8.23 -12.14
N ILE A 231 -12.86 -8.67 -13.32
CA ILE A 231 -11.43 -8.72 -13.69
C ILE A 231 -11.09 -7.50 -14.54
N GLY A 232 -10.00 -6.82 -14.16
CA GLY A 232 -9.54 -5.61 -14.81
C GLY A 232 -8.90 -5.87 -16.17
N GLU A 233 -8.72 -4.82 -16.97
CA GLU A 233 -8.25 -4.97 -18.34
C GLU A 233 -6.79 -5.44 -18.45
N TRP A 234 -5.92 -5.04 -17.52
CA TRP A 234 -4.55 -5.55 -17.42
C TRP A 234 -4.53 -7.06 -17.23
N ASP A 235 -5.37 -7.58 -16.33
CA ASP A 235 -5.43 -9.01 -16.04
C ASP A 235 -5.87 -9.83 -17.27
N LYS A 236 -6.81 -9.31 -18.06
CA LYS A 236 -7.23 -9.95 -19.32
C LYS A 236 -6.08 -10.00 -20.32
N ARG A 237 -5.30 -8.92 -20.43
CA ARG A 237 -4.11 -8.86 -21.29
C ARG A 237 -2.99 -9.80 -20.79
N ALA A 238 -2.78 -9.88 -19.49
CA ALA A 238 -1.84 -10.84 -18.90
C ALA A 238 -2.27 -12.28 -19.20
N ILE A 239 -3.53 -12.66 -18.93
CA ILE A 239 -4.05 -14.00 -19.26
C ILE A 239 -3.97 -14.28 -20.76
N LEU A 240 -4.18 -13.28 -21.63
CA LEU A 240 -3.96 -13.44 -23.07
C LEU A 240 -2.51 -13.82 -23.36
N TYR A 241 -1.52 -13.13 -22.79
CA TYR A 241 -0.11 -13.52 -22.90
C TYR A 241 0.14 -14.95 -22.39
N GLY A 242 -0.43 -15.31 -21.23
CA GLY A 242 -0.18 -16.60 -20.58
C GLY A 242 -0.89 -17.80 -21.20
N TYR A 243 -2.09 -17.63 -21.76
CA TYR A 243 -3.00 -18.75 -22.07
C TYR A 243 -3.54 -18.76 -23.50
N GLN A 244 -3.27 -17.73 -24.32
CA GLN A 244 -3.66 -17.75 -25.73
C GLN A 244 -3.01 -18.92 -26.48
N ASP A 245 -3.83 -19.67 -27.23
CA ASP A 245 -3.38 -20.64 -28.23
C ASP A 245 -3.12 -19.94 -29.57
N PHE A 246 -2.03 -20.35 -30.22
CA PHE A 246 -1.67 -19.87 -31.56
C PHE A 246 -1.87 -20.98 -32.61
N PRO A 247 -2.31 -20.62 -33.83
CA PRO A 247 -2.33 -21.58 -34.94
C PRO A 247 -0.94 -22.20 -35.19
N PRO A 248 -0.87 -23.45 -35.68
CA PRO A 248 0.41 -24.05 -36.03
C PRO A 248 1.20 -23.19 -37.03
N LYS A 249 2.53 -23.12 -36.85
CA LYS A 249 3.47 -22.29 -37.63
C LYS A 249 3.38 -20.78 -37.37
N THR A 250 2.63 -20.33 -36.37
CA THR A 250 2.73 -18.95 -35.88
C THR A 250 4.10 -18.76 -35.22
N ASP A 251 4.75 -17.63 -35.47
CA ASP A 251 5.88 -17.19 -34.66
C ASP A 251 5.33 -16.72 -33.30
N GLU A 252 5.37 -17.62 -32.31
CA GLU A 252 4.83 -17.36 -30.98
C GLU A 252 5.56 -16.20 -30.29
N ALA A 253 6.88 -16.07 -30.48
CA ALA A 253 7.64 -14.98 -29.86
C ALA A 253 7.19 -13.62 -30.40
N ALA A 254 6.99 -13.50 -31.71
CA ALA A 254 6.47 -12.28 -32.32
C ALA A 254 5.04 -11.97 -31.84
N ALA A 255 4.16 -12.98 -31.82
CA ALA A 255 2.77 -12.81 -31.41
C ALA A 255 2.62 -12.41 -29.93
N LEU A 256 3.43 -12.99 -29.04
CA LEU A 256 3.47 -12.63 -27.62
C LEU A 256 3.99 -11.20 -27.41
N ASN A 257 5.01 -10.78 -28.18
CA ASN A 257 5.51 -9.41 -28.12
C ASN A 257 4.46 -8.41 -28.66
N ASP A 258 3.68 -8.77 -29.67
CA ASP A 258 2.58 -7.93 -30.16
C ASP A 258 1.49 -7.75 -29.08
N ILE A 259 1.16 -8.80 -28.33
CA ILE A 259 0.24 -8.70 -27.17
C ILE A 259 0.76 -7.66 -26.16
N ILE A 260 2.05 -7.70 -25.81
CA ILE A 260 2.67 -6.73 -24.87
C ILE A 260 2.61 -5.31 -25.45
N ARG A 261 2.99 -5.14 -26.73
CA ARG A 261 2.98 -3.81 -27.39
C ARG A 261 1.59 -3.20 -27.43
N GLU A 262 0.58 -4.00 -27.76
CA GLU A 262 -0.82 -3.58 -27.71
C GLU A 262 -1.24 -3.18 -26.28
N THR A 263 -0.88 -3.98 -25.27
CA THR A 263 -1.17 -3.69 -23.86
C THR A 263 -0.56 -2.35 -23.41
N LEU A 264 0.70 -2.11 -23.77
CA LEU A 264 1.38 -0.84 -23.49
C LEU A 264 0.74 0.33 -24.27
N ALA A 265 0.30 0.11 -25.51
CA ALA A 265 -0.40 1.12 -26.31
C ALA A 265 -1.80 1.46 -25.77
N MET A 266 -2.41 0.57 -24.98
CA MET A 266 -3.64 0.85 -24.22
C MET A 266 -3.37 1.72 -22.97
N GLY A 267 -2.11 2.05 -22.67
CA GLY A 267 -1.72 2.82 -21.49
C GLY A 267 -1.69 2.01 -20.20
N LEU A 268 -1.73 0.68 -20.27
CA LEU A 268 -1.70 -0.18 -19.09
C LEU A 268 -0.25 -0.38 -18.62
N HIS A 269 0.03 0.08 -17.41
CA HIS A 269 1.35 0.06 -16.79
C HIS A 269 1.56 -1.21 -15.95
N TYR A 270 2.84 -1.58 -15.76
CA TYR A 270 3.23 -2.72 -14.95
C TYR A 270 4.42 -2.40 -14.07
N ILE A 271 4.22 -2.48 -12.75
CA ILE A 271 5.27 -2.34 -11.74
C ILE A 271 5.05 -3.41 -10.67
N SER A 272 6.09 -4.19 -10.41
CA SER A 272 6.08 -5.35 -9.51
C SER A 272 6.47 -4.98 -8.07
N ASP A 273 6.41 -5.98 -7.18
CA ASP A 273 6.76 -5.87 -5.76
C ASP A 273 8.11 -5.21 -5.50
N ARG A 274 9.14 -5.54 -6.31
CA ARG A 274 10.51 -5.07 -6.10
C ARG A 274 10.61 -3.54 -6.07
N ASP A 275 9.76 -2.89 -6.84
CA ASP A 275 9.79 -1.44 -7.05
C ASP A 275 8.74 -0.72 -6.19
N ALA A 276 7.64 -1.40 -5.86
CA ALA A 276 6.50 -0.82 -5.15
C ALA A 276 6.53 -1.02 -3.62
N ARG A 277 7.15 -2.09 -3.09
CA ARG A 277 7.17 -2.36 -1.65
C ARG A 277 8.20 -1.56 -0.84
N PRO A 278 9.42 -1.28 -1.34
CA PRO A 278 10.40 -0.55 -0.54
C PRO A 278 9.93 0.86 -0.21
N GLN A 279 10.03 1.27 1.06
CA GLN A 279 9.74 2.64 1.50
C GLN A 279 10.59 3.70 0.79
N GLY A 280 11.83 3.33 0.45
CA GLY A 280 12.75 4.13 -0.36
C GLY A 280 12.48 4.09 -1.87
N GLY A 281 11.43 3.39 -2.33
CA GLY A 281 11.07 3.25 -3.74
C GLY A 281 10.88 4.60 -4.46
N ALA A 282 11.04 4.60 -5.79
CA ALA A 282 11.10 5.82 -6.59
C ALA A 282 10.00 5.93 -7.66
N HIS A 283 9.27 4.84 -7.94
CA HIS A 283 8.32 4.83 -9.05
C HIS A 283 7.03 5.58 -8.69
N PRO A 284 6.56 6.56 -9.50
CA PRO A 284 5.40 7.40 -9.17
C PRO A 284 4.08 6.63 -9.12
N TYR A 285 3.96 5.57 -9.92
CA TYR A 285 2.72 4.83 -10.08
C TYR A 285 2.70 3.51 -9.33
N GLY A 286 3.84 3.09 -8.73
CA GLY A 286 3.98 1.77 -8.13
C GLY A 286 3.78 1.84 -6.62
N HIS A 287 2.55 1.65 -6.14
CA HIS A 287 2.28 1.68 -4.71
C HIS A 287 1.18 0.70 -4.26
N LEU A 288 1.19 0.40 -2.97
CA LEU A 288 0.22 -0.47 -2.34
C LEU A 288 -0.78 0.44 -1.62
N TRP A 289 -2.05 0.07 -1.58
CA TRP A 289 -3.08 0.76 -0.82
C TRP A 289 -3.29 2.22 -1.26
N ASP A 290 -3.16 2.48 -2.55
CA ASP A 290 -3.48 3.77 -3.18
C ASP A 290 -4.71 3.68 -4.09
N ASN A 291 -5.15 4.83 -4.58
CA ASN A 291 -6.18 4.98 -5.61
C ASN A 291 -5.88 6.21 -6.46
N GLY A 292 -6.63 6.33 -7.55
CA GLY A 292 -6.62 7.53 -8.39
C GLY A 292 -5.40 7.58 -9.33
N THR A 293 -5.41 8.57 -10.20
CA THR A 293 -4.38 8.78 -11.22
C THR A 293 -3.28 9.74 -10.78
N ASP A 294 -3.49 10.43 -9.66
CA ASP A 294 -2.59 11.42 -9.08
C ASP A 294 -2.53 11.21 -7.57
N ALA A 295 -1.33 10.88 -7.08
CA ALA A 295 -1.14 10.53 -5.68
C ALA A 295 -1.37 11.72 -4.73
N VAL A 296 -1.09 12.96 -5.17
CA VAL A 296 -1.30 14.17 -4.37
C VAL A 296 -2.79 14.47 -4.27
N ALA A 297 -3.51 14.45 -5.40
CA ALA A 297 -4.95 14.68 -5.42
C ALA A 297 -5.71 13.63 -4.57
N GLU A 298 -5.27 12.37 -4.61
CA GLU A 298 -5.85 11.32 -3.76
C GLU A 298 -5.58 11.56 -2.27
N LEU A 299 -4.39 12.07 -1.88
CA LEU A 299 -4.10 12.41 -0.49
C LEU A 299 -5.04 13.52 0.00
N GLU A 300 -5.19 14.58 -0.80
CA GLU A 300 -6.09 15.70 -0.49
C GLU A 300 -7.55 15.23 -0.34
N ARG A 301 -8.01 14.36 -1.22
CA ARG A 301 -9.34 13.76 -1.15
C ARG A 301 -9.53 12.90 0.11
N LEU A 302 -8.55 12.05 0.44
CA LEU A 302 -8.59 11.24 1.66
C LEU A 302 -8.54 12.10 2.93
N MET A 303 -7.80 13.19 2.92
CA MET A 303 -7.79 14.17 4.02
C MET A 303 -9.18 14.78 4.24
N GLN A 304 -9.91 15.11 3.16
CA GLN A 304 -11.29 15.60 3.24
C GLN A 304 -12.25 14.55 3.80
N VAL A 305 -12.19 13.31 3.31
CA VAL A 305 -13.00 12.18 3.82
C VAL A 305 -12.72 11.94 5.30
N ARG A 306 -11.44 11.90 5.69
CA ARG A 306 -11.00 11.72 7.07
C ARG A 306 -11.52 12.85 7.97
N ALA A 307 -11.37 14.10 7.55
CA ALA A 307 -11.84 15.25 8.33
C ALA A 307 -13.37 15.22 8.51
N HIS A 308 -14.11 14.91 7.44
CA HIS A 308 -15.56 14.76 7.49
C HIS A 308 -16.01 13.67 8.48
N ALA A 309 -15.36 12.50 8.45
CA ALA A 309 -15.66 11.39 9.34
C ALA A 309 -15.26 11.69 10.79
N LEU A 310 -14.08 12.26 11.04
CA LEU A 310 -13.64 12.66 12.39
C LEU A 310 -14.59 13.68 13.04
N ALA A 311 -15.13 14.62 12.27
CA ALA A 311 -16.10 15.60 12.78
C ALA A 311 -17.41 14.97 13.27
N ARG A 312 -17.73 13.75 12.84
CA ARG A 312 -18.96 13.01 13.17
C ARG A 312 -18.69 11.78 14.06
N PHE A 313 -17.43 11.49 14.34
CA PHE A 313 -17.03 10.31 15.08
C PHE A 313 -17.38 10.44 16.58
N GLY A 314 -17.97 9.39 17.16
CA GLY A 314 -18.36 9.35 18.57
C GLY A 314 -19.04 8.05 18.96
N GLU A 315 -19.83 8.06 20.04
CA GLU A 315 -20.52 6.88 20.58
C GLU A 315 -21.29 6.06 19.53
N ALA A 316 -21.92 6.73 18.54
CA ALA A 316 -22.67 6.06 17.48
C ALA A 316 -21.81 5.22 16.52
N ASN A 317 -20.47 5.26 16.62
CA ASN A 317 -19.59 4.37 15.88
C ASN A 317 -19.48 2.97 16.50
N ILE A 318 -19.97 2.74 17.72
CA ILE A 318 -19.96 1.42 18.38
C ILE A 318 -21.38 0.95 18.75
N PRO A 319 -21.62 -0.38 18.86
CA PRO A 319 -22.94 -0.88 19.23
C PRO A 319 -23.39 -0.43 20.63
N PRO A 320 -24.68 -0.18 20.86
CA PRO A 320 -25.22 0.08 22.20
C PRO A 320 -24.85 -1.01 23.20
N GLY A 321 -24.40 -0.61 24.39
CA GLY A 321 -23.94 -1.52 25.44
C GLY A 321 -22.46 -1.92 25.36
N THR A 322 -21.74 -1.47 24.32
CA THR A 322 -20.29 -1.62 24.22
C THR A 322 -19.58 -0.58 25.10
N PRO A 323 -18.49 -0.93 25.82
CA PRO A 323 -17.74 0.07 26.57
C PRO A 323 -17.15 1.15 25.66
N LEU A 324 -17.26 2.42 26.07
CA LEU A 324 -16.76 3.57 25.31
C LEU A 324 -15.26 3.51 24.97
N PHE A 325 -14.46 2.79 25.77
CA PHE A 325 -13.04 2.55 25.46
C PHE A 325 -12.83 1.93 24.06
N GLU A 326 -13.78 1.14 23.56
CA GLU A 326 -13.71 0.52 22.23
C GLU A 326 -13.71 1.54 21.09
N LEU A 327 -14.12 2.80 21.34
CA LEU A 327 -13.95 3.90 20.39
C LEU A 327 -12.49 4.08 19.98
N GLU A 328 -11.51 3.85 20.86
CA GLU A 328 -10.09 3.95 20.51
C GLU A 328 -9.72 2.99 19.37
N ARG A 329 -10.27 1.77 19.40
CA ARG A 329 -10.00 0.75 18.37
C ARG A 329 -10.62 1.11 17.02
N VAL A 330 -11.83 1.66 17.03
CA VAL A 330 -12.51 2.12 15.81
C VAL A 330 -11.89 3.41 15.26
N LEU A 331 -11.36 4.27 16.15
CA LEU A 331 -10.69 5.51 15.79
C LEU A 331 -9.35 5.26 15.08
N ALA A 332 -8.60 4.22 15.46
CA ALA A 332 -7.27 3.95 14.93
C ALA A 332 -7.18 3.89 13.38
N PRO A 333 -8.00 3.09 12.66
CA PRO A 333 -7.97 3.08 11.19
C PRO A 333 -8.45 4.40 10.57
N LEU A 334 -9.36 5.13 11.21
CA LEU A 334 -9.79 6.45 10.73
C LEU A 334 -8.68 7.50 10.89
N TYR A 335 -8.13 7.64 12.09
CA TYR A 335 -7.16 8.67 12.43
C TYR A 335 -5.88 8.54 11.59
N TYR A 336 -5.44 7.32 11.35
CA TYR A 336 -4.26 7.01 10.55
C TYR A 336 -4.58 6.58 9.11
N GLY A 337 -5.79 6.86 8.61
CA GLY A 337 -6.28 6.36 7.31
C GLY A 337 -5.47 6.85 6.11
N CYS A 338 -4.86 8.03 6.19
CA CYS A 338 -4.05 8.60 5.10
C CYS A 338 -2.66 7.95 4.96
N ARG A 339 -2.26 7.01 5.82
CA ARG A 339 -0.88 6.50 5.91
C ARG A 339 -0.31 5.95 4.59
N TYR A 340 -1.11 5.23 3.81
CA TYR A 340 -0.64 4.64 2.56
C TYR A 340 -0.49 5.69 1.48
N GLN A 341 -1.47 6.60 1.40
CA GLN A 341 -1.38 7.67 0.43
C GLN A 341 -0.23 8.64 0.74
N ILE A 342 0.08 8.86 2.01
CA ILE A 342 1.30 9.58 2.44
C ILE A 342 2.56 8.87 1.89
N GLU A 343 2.61 7.53 1.96
CA GLU A 343 3.71 6.76 1.40
C GLU A 343 3.78 6.85 -0.13
N ALA A 344 2.65 6.76 -0.83
CA ALA A 344 2.56 7.00 -2.27
C ALA A 344 3.13 8.37 -2.67
N VAL A 345 2.66 9.44 -2.03
CA VAL A 345 3.10 10.82 -2.28
C VAL A 345 4.58 11.00 -2.00
N SER A 346 5.11 10.36 -0.94
CA SER A 346 6.53 10.44 -0.62
C SER A 346 7.44 9.96 -1.75
N LYS A 347 7.00 8.97 -2.55
CA LYS A 347 7.80 8.42 -3.66
C LYS A 347 7.95 9.39 -4.83
N LEU A 348 7.13 10.44 -4.90
CA LEU A 348 7.27 11.49 -5.91
C LEU A 348 8.50 12.36 -5.66
N ILE A 349 8.92 12.53 -4.40
CA ILE A 349 10.13 13.29 -4.03
C ILE A 349 11.36 12.48 -4.43
N GLY A 350 12.23 13.07 -5.26
CA GLY A 350 13.33 12.32 -5.89
C GLY A 350 12.84 11.15 -6.74
N GLY A 351 11.58 11.20 -7.20
CA GLY A 351 10.95 10.13 -7.96
C GLY A 351 11.55 9.96 -9.35
N VAL A 352 11.45 8.74 -9.87
CA VAL A 352 11.94 8.35 -11.20
C VAL A 352 10.89 7.46 -11.86
N ARG A 353 10.40 7.85 -13.03
CA ARG A 353 9.54 7.01 -13.88
C ARG A 353 10.42 6.09 -14.72
N TYR A 354 10.15 4.80 -14.67
CA TYR A 354 10.87 3.79 -15.45
C TYR A 354 9.95 2.63 -15.78
N SER A 355 10.31 1.83 -16.78
CA SER A 355 9.62 0.58 -17.08
C SER A 355 10.60 -0.59 -17.18
N TYR A 356 10.07 -1.80 -17.36
CA TYR A 356 10.87 -2.97 -17.71
C TYR A 356 11.21 -2.99 -19.21
N ALA A 357 11.78 -1.87 -19.68
CA ALA A 357 12.14 -1.64 -21.08
C ALA A 357 13.16 -2.66 -21.60
N LEU A 358 12.93 -3.18 -22.80
CA LEU A 358 13.87 -4.00 -23.55
C LEU A 358 14.59 -3.15 -24.60
N ARG A 359 15.81 -3.56 -24.96
CA ARG A 359 16.56 -2.89 -26.04
C ARG A 359 15.72 -2.86 -27.33
N GLY A 360 15.39 -1.65 -27.79
CA GLY A 360 14.69 -1.43 -29.05
C GLY A 360 13.17 -1.49 -28.98
N ASP A 361 12.56 -1.58 -27.78
CA ASP A 361 11.09 -1.58 -27.65
C ASP A 361 10.45 -0.19 -27.50
N GLY A 362 11.28 0.86 -27.39
CA GLY A 362 10.84 2.26 -27.39
C GLY A 362 10.20 2.74 -26.08
N GLN A 363 10.24 1.94 -25.01
CA GLN A 363 9.72 2.35 -23.71
C GLN A 363 10.65 3.34 -22.99
N VAL A 364 10.08 4.04 -22.00
CA VAL A 364 10.84 4.89 -21.07
C VAL A 364 11.78 4.01 -20.24
N VAL A 365 13.09 4.25 -20.35
CA VAL A 365 14.09 3.50 -19.58
C VAL A 365 14.11 3.97 -18.13
N ALA A 366 14.37 5.25 -17.90
CA ALA A 366 14.32 5.90 -16.60
C ALA A 366 14.41 7.42 -16.78
N GLU A 367 13.51 8.18 -16.17
CA GLU A 367 13.53 9.64 -16.20
C GLU A 367 13.06 10.23 -14.87
N PRO A 368 13.71 11.30 -14.37
CA PRO A 368 13.22 12.04 -13.20
C PRO A 368 11.80 12.58 -13.41
N LEU A 369 11.02 12.66 -12.34
CA LEU A 369 9.71 13.30 -12.38
C LEU A 369 9.84 14.83 -12.54
N PRO A 370 8.86 15.49 -13.20
CA PRO A 370 8.82 16.94 -13.28
C PRO A 370 8.88 17.62 -11.91
N ALA A 371 9.63 18.72 -11.79
CA ALA A 371 9.76 19.48 -10.55
C ALA A 371 8.42 19.84 -9.89
N GLU A 372 7.42 20.21 -10.70
CA GLU A 372 6.06 20.54 -10.26
C GLU A 372 5.39 19.39 -9.48
N TRP A 373 5.60 18.14 -9.88
CA TRP A 373 5.05 16.98 -9.18
C TRP A 373 5.75 16.78 -7.83
N GLN A 374 7.06 16.99 -7.79
CA GLN A 374 7.85 16.85 -6.56
C GLN A 374 7.52 17.96 -5.56
N GLU A 375 7.35 19.20 -6.02
CA GLU A 375 6.95 20.35 -5.21
C GLU A 375 5.53 20.20 -4.67
N ALA A 376 4.59 19.73 -5.49
CA ALA A 376 3.23 19.40 -5.06
C ALA A 376 3.23 18.30 -3.98
N ALA A 377 4.09 17.29 -4.14
CA ALA A 377 4.25 16.23 -3.14
C ALA A 377 4.75 16.77 -1.79
N VAL A 378 5.78 17.62 -1.78
CA VAL A 378 6.25 18.26 -0.53
C VAL A 378 5.15 19.10 0.11
N ALA A 379 4.45 19.91 -0.69
CA ALA A 379 3.37 20.74 -0.18
C ALA A 379 2.25 19.90 0.46
N ALA A 380 1.89 18.78 -0.16
CA ALA A 380 0.88 17.86 0.35
C ALA A 380 1.32 17.13 1.63
N LEU A 381 2.56 16.60 1.67
CA LEU A 381 3.11 15.99 2.89
C LEU A 381 3.22 17.00 4.02
N ARG A 382 3.59 18.25 3.73
CA ARG A 382 3.65 19.30 4.75
C ARG A 382 2.29 19.49 5.43
N GLN A 383 1.18 19.37 4.72
CA GLN A 383 -0.17 19.49 5.32
C GLN A 383 -0.41 18.42 6.39
N THR A 384 0.17 17.22 6.27
CA THR A 384 0.00 16.14 7.26
C THR A 384 0.84 16.33 8.52
N LEU A 385 1.74 17.32 8.53
CA LEU A 385 2.56 17.71 9.68
C LEU A 385 1.92 18.82 10.52
N LEU A 386 0.92 19.52 9.97
CA LEU A 386 0.33 20.68 10.61
C LEU A 386 -0.70 20.29 11.70
N PRO A 387 -0.84 21.09 12.77
CA PRO A 387 -1.83 20.85 13.82
C PRO A 387 -3.25 20.66 13.31
N GLU A 388 -3.65 21.36 12.24
CA GLU A 388 -4.99 21.27 11.64
C GLU A 388 -5.33 19.85 11.15
N PHE A 389 -4.33 19.10 10.66
CA PHE A 389 -4.51 17.70 10.24
C PHE A 389 -4.48 16.72 11.44
N LEU A 390 -3.61 16.99 12.41
CA LEU A 390 -3.31 16.10 13.53
C LEU A 390 -4.35 16.16 14.66
N MET A 391 -5.04 17.29 14.80
CA MET A 391 -5.94 17.57 15.91
C MET A 391 -7.21 16.71 15.85
N LEU A 392 -7.59 16.16 17.00
CA LEU A 392 -8.87 15.49 17.21
C LEU A 392 -9.91 16.48 17.78
N PRO A 393 -11.20 16.34 17.46
CA PRO A 393 -12.25 17.17 18.06
C PRO A 393 -12.28 17.03 19.59
N GLU A 394 -12.38 18.15 20.30
CA GLU A 394 -12.45 18.17 21.78
C GLU A 394 -13.66 17.38 22.31
N ALA A 395 -14.78 17.38 21.58
CA ALA A 395 -15.95 16.58 21.92
C ALA A 395 -15.68 15.08 21.87
N LEU A 396 -14.80 14.62 20.98
CA LEU A 396 -14.37 13.23 20.89
C LEU A 396 -13.40 12.88 22.03
N LEU A 397 -12.43 13.73 22.33
CA LEU A 397 -11.46 13.47 23.41
C LEU A 397 -12.13 13.20 24.77
N ARG A 398 -13.26 13.88 25.05
CA ARG A 398 -14.05 13.68 26.27
C ARG A 398 -14.79 12.33 26.33
N GLN A 399 -14.91 11.63 25.21
CA GLN A 399 -15.58 10.33 25.08
C GLN A 399 -14.62 9.14 25.15
N LEU A 400 -13.31 9.35 25.31
CA LEU A 400 -12.30 8.28 25.31
C LEU A 400 -11.82 7.98 26.74
N PRO A 401 -12.54 7.12 27.51
CA PRO A 401 -12.10 6.73 28.85
C PRO A 401 -10.96 5.71 28.81
N PRO A 402 -10.24 5.49 29.93
CA PRO A 402 -9.29 4.40 30.03
C PRO A 402 -9.97 3.02 29.92
N PRO A 403 -9.19 1.95 29.64
CA PRO A 403 -9.73 0.59 29.54
C PRO A 403 -10.42 0.13 30.84
N PRO A 404 -11.67 -0.40 30.79
CA PRO A 404 -12.31 -1.01 31.96
C PRO A 404 -11.77 -2.43 32.26
N PRO A 405 -12.08 -3.02 33.44
CA PRO A 405 -11.65 -4.38 33.76
C PRO A 405 -12.05 -5.40 32.68
N GLY A 406 -11.10 -6.21 32.23
CA GLY A 406 -11.30 -7.19 31.15
C GLY A 406 -11.00 -6.66 29.74
N TYR A 407 -10.70 -5.36 29.61
CA TYR A 407 -10.31 -4.71 28.37
C TYR A 407 -8.88 -4.16 28.48
N GLY A 408 -8.21 -4.00 27.36
CA GLY A 408 -6.85 -3.48 27.32
C GLY A 408 -6.44 -3.08 25.92
N ARG A 409 -5.39 -2.27 25.85
CA ARG A 409 -4.73 -1.93 24.58
C ARG A 409 -3.89 -3.11 24.12
N ASP A 410 -4.04 -3.49 22.86
CA ASP A 410 -3.19 -4.47 22.20
C ASP A 410 -2.32 -3.78 21.13
N ARG A 411 -1.71 -4.57 20.23
CA ARG A 411 -0.85 -4.05 19.17
C ARG A 411 -1.58 -3.14 18.17
N GLU A 412 -2.91 -3.22 18.08
CA GLU A 412 -3.72 -2.42 17.14
C GLU A 412 -4.17 -1.09 17.78
N ALA A 413 -3.87 -0.88 19.07
CA ALA A 413 -4.26 0.33 19.79
C ALA A 413 -3.37 1.54 19.45
N ILE A 414 -3.95 2.73 19.60
CA ILE A 414 -3.23 3.99 19.49
C ILE A 414 -2.20 4.09 20.64
N PRO A 415 -0.94 4.47 20.37
CA PRO A 415 0.09 4.61 21.40
C PRO A 415 -0.25 5.75 22.37
N THR A 416 0.17 5.61 23.63
CA THR A 416 -0.04 6.62 24.69
C THR A 416 1.16 6.70 25.63
N GLN A 417 1.52 7.91 26.04
CA GLN A 417 2.54 8.15 27.08
C GLN A 417 1.92 8.64 28.41
N SER A 418 0.62 8.94 28.42
CA SER A 418 -0.15 9.34 29.60
C SER A 418 -0.56 8.18 30.52
N GLY A 419 -0.05 6.96 30.25
CA GLY A 419 -0.39 5.74 30.99
C GLY A 419 -1.76 5.20 30.59
N LEU A 420 -2.76 5.32 31.48
CA LEU A 420 -4.08 4.74 31.23
C LEU A 420 -4.94 5.59 30.29
N LEU A 421 -4.75 6.90 30.28
CA LEU A 421 -5.58 7.80 29.50
C LEU A 421 -5.21 7.78 28.00
N PHE A 422 -6.15 8.22 27.18
CA PHE A 422 -5.87 8.49 25.78
C PHE A 422 -4.97 9.73 25.67
N ASP A 423 -3.99 9.68 24.77
CA ASP A 423 -3.00 10.74 24.59
C ASP A 423 -3.01 11.21 23.13
N PRO A 424 -3.68 12.34 22.81
CA PRO A 424 -3.75 12.84 21.45
C PRO A 424 -2.40 13.33 20.90
N VAL A 425 -1.46 13.72 21.76
CA VAL A 425 -0.14 14.18 21.33
C VAL A 425 0.70 12.99 20.92
N THR A 426 0.73 11.91 21.71
CA THR A 426 1.43 10.67 21.34
C THR A 426 0.83 10.02 20.08
N ALA A 427 -0.50 10.08 19.91
CA ALA A 427 -1.15 9.65 18.67
C ALA A 427 -0.65 10.46 17.45
N ALA A 428 -0.57 11.79 17.59
CA ALA A 428 -0.04 12.66 16.55
C ALA A 428 1.44 12.40 16.26
N GLU A 429 2.26 12.14 17.27
CA GLU A 429 3.69 11.81 17.11
C GLU A 429 3.89 10.58 16.22
N ALA A 430 3.03 9.56 16.33
CA ALA A 430 3.09 8.39 15.46
C ALA A 430 2.76 8.72 13.99
N SER A 431 1.77 9.61 13.77
CA SER A 431 1.42 10.09 12.42
C SER A 431 2.52 10.98 11.82
N LEU A 432 3.11 11.84 12.65
CA LEU A 432 4.24 12.71 12.30
C LEU A 432 5.44 11.88 11.88
N ARG A 433 5.79 10.86 12.70
CA ARG A 433 6.91 9.96 12.44
C ARG A 433 6.79 9.28 11.09
N HIS A 434 5.60 8.75 10.79
CA HIS A 434 5.33 8.09 9.50
C HIS A 434 5.60 9.01 8.32
N THR A 435 5.13 10.25 8.37
CA THR A 435 5.35 11.22 7.28
C THR A 435 6.83 11.58 7.16
N LEU A 436 7.48 11.90 8.27
CA LEU A 436 8.85 12.43 8.31
C LEU A 436 9.90 11.36 7.98
N SER A 437 9.76 10.14 8.50
CA SER A 437 10.69 9.05 8.20
C SER A 437 10.66 8.66 6.72
N LEU A 438 9.49 8.76 6.08
CA LEU A 438 9.34 8.61 4.63
C LEU A 438 9.99 9.80 3.90
N ALA A 439 9.62 11.04 4.21
CA ALA A 439 10.15 12.20 3.51
C ALA A 439 11.69 12.34 3.62
N LEU A 440 12.26 11.96 4.77
CA LEU A 440 13.69 12.04 5.09
C LEU A 440 14.46 10.73 4.85
N HIS A 441 13.84 9.72 4.22
CA HIS A 441 14.50 8.46 3.95
C HIS A 441 15.81 8.64 3.15
N PRO A 442 16.95 8.05 3.56
CA PRO A 442 18.26 8.37 2.97
C PRO A 442 18.36 8.14 1.45
N GLN A 443 17.84 7.01 0.95
CA GLN A 443 17.81 6.73 -0.50
C GLN A 443 17.02 7.78 -1.30
N ARG A 444 16.01 8.41 -0.69
CA ARG A 444 15.18 9.45 -1.31
C ARG A 444 15.92 10.77 -1.34
N LEU A 445 16.52 11.16 -0.21
CA LEU A 445 17.37 12.36 -0.13
C LEU A 445 18.54 12.27 -1.11
N GLU A 446 19.19 11.11 -1.22
CA GLU A 446 20.27 10.89 -2.18
C GLU A 446 19.79 11.09 -3.63
N ARG A 447 18.58 10.63 -3.97
CA ARG A 447 18.02 10.89 -5.30
C ARG A 447 17.75 12.37 -5.54
N VAL A 448 17.24 13.10 -4.55
CA VAL A 448 17.04 14.56 -4.65
C VAL A 448 18.37 15.26 -4.92
N ILE A 449 19.43 14.92 -4.18
CA ILE A 449 20.78 15.45 -4.36
C ILE A 449 21.31 15.14 -5.77
N VAL A 450 21.22 13.89 -6.22
CA VAL A 450 21.71 13.49 -7.55
C VAL A 450 20.93 14.18 -8.67
N GLN A 451 19.62 14.37 -8.50
CA GLN A 451 18.80 15.09 -9.49
C GLN A 451 19.19 16.57 -9.57
N ASP A 452 19.39 17.21 -8.42
CA ASP A 452 19.82 18.61 -8.30
C ASP A 452 21.20 18.82 -8.95
N GLN A 453 22.20 18.03 -8.58
CA GLN A 453 23.58 18.12 -9.10
C GLN A 453 23.67 17.90 -10.62
N ARG A 454 22.78 17.10 -11.20
CA ARG A 454 22.78 16.81 -12.65
C ARG A 454 22.01 17.82 -13.48
N GLY A 455 21.29 18.76 -12.86
CA GLY A 455 20.49 19.76 -13.56
C GLY A 455 19.41 19.17 -14.48
N TYR A 456 18.93 17.96 -14.17
CA TYR A 456 17.75 17.40 -14.84
C TYR A 456 16.49 18.18 -14.44
N TYR A 457 15.31 17.82 -14.95
CA TYR A 457 13.99 18.36 -14.53
C TYR A 457 13.65 18.13 -13.03
N GLY A 458 14.65 18.02 -12.15
CA GLY A 458 14.56 17.76 -10.72
C GLY A 458 13.99 18.93 -9.93
N MET A 459 13.58 18.60 -8.72
CA MET A 459 13.04 19.47 -7.68
C MET A 459 13.74 20.83 -7.65
N ARG A 460 13.09 21.91 -8.14
CA ARG A 460 13.74 23.24 -8.23
C ARG A 460 14.17 23.78 -6.88
N MET A 461 13.53 23.30 -5.80
CA MET A 461 13.82 23.72 -4.44
C MET A 461 15.18 23.19 -3.93
N GLY A 462 15.72 22.11 -4.50
CA GLY A 462 16.94 21.46 -4.00
C GLY A 462 16.77 20.81 -2.62
N PRO A 463 17.79 20.10 -2.11
CA PRO A 463 17.69 19.34 -0.87
C PRO A 463 17.54 20.22 0.38
N GLN A 464 18.21 21.38 0.47
CA GLN A 464 18.08 22.27 1.63
C GLN A 464 16.67 22.84 1.78
N ALA A 465 16.06 23.31 0.69
CA ALA A 465 14.71 23.85 0.76
C ALA A 465 13.68 22.74 1.05
N LEU A 466 13.90 21.49 0.58
CA LEU A 466 13.10 20.34 0.98
C LEU A 466 13.13 20.16 2.50
N LEU A 467 14.33 20.12 3.09
CA LEU A 467 14.48 19.97 4.54
C LEU A 467 13.77 21.11 5.28
N GLN A 468 13.93 22.37 4.84
CA GLN A 468 13.27 23.53 5.42
C GLN A 468 11.74 23.47 5.29
N ALA A 469 11.20 23.01 4.16
CA ALA A 469 9.77 22.94 3.91
C ALA A 469 9.04 21.96 4.85
N LEU A 470 9.73 20.92 5.33
CA LEU A 470 9.19 19.93 6.27
C LEU A 470 9.18 20.42 7.73
N HIS A 471 9.84 21.53 8.04
CA HIS A 471 9.88 22.08 9.40
C HIS A 471 8.60 22.87 9.72
N VAL A 472 7.89 22.44 10.76
CA VAL A 472 6.77 23.19 11.36
C VAL A 472 7.31 24.08 12.47
N ASN A 473 7.28 25.41 12.29
CA ASN A 473 7.72 26.35 13.32
C ASN A 473 6.62 26.56 14.40
N PRO A 474 6.82 26.12 15.66
CA PRO A 474 5.84 26.30 16.74
C PRO A 474 5.63 27.75 17.17
N GLU A 475 6.46 28.72 16.76
CA GLU A 475 6.23 30.15 17.01
C GLU A 475 4.99 30.69 16.30
N ASN A 476 4.54 30.01 15.24
CA ASN A 476 3.32 30.37 14.52
C ASN A 476 2.04 29.94 15.26
N TYR A 477 2.17 29.25 16.41
CA TYR A 477 1.05 28.68 17.15
C TYR A 477 1.03 29.18 18.60
N PRO A 478 -0.14 29.15 19.27
CA PRO A 478 -0.23 29.55 20.67
C PRO A 478 0.69 28.74 21.59
N ASP A 479 1.37 29.37 22.55
CA ASP A 479 2.23 28.67 23.51
C ASP A 479 1.46 27.61 24.32
N LYS A 480 0.20 27.90 24.66
CA LYS A 480 -0.72 26.99 25.35
C LYS A 480 -1.85 26.56 24.44
N GLY A 481 -2.30 25.32 24.61
CA GLY A 481 -3.39 24.73 23.83
C GLY A 481 -2.92 23.53 23.02
N MET A 482 -3.88 22.80 22.45
CA MET A 482 -3.58 21.59 21.68
C MET A 482 -2.80 21.90 20.41
N GLU A 483 -3.15 22.98 19.71
CA GLU A 483 -2.44 23.42 18.49
C GLU A 483 -0.95 23.63 18.74
N GLY A 484 -0.59 24.38 19.78
CA GLY A 484 0.81 24.59 20.17
C GLY A 484 1.52 23.31 20.63
N ALA A 485 0.80 22.42 21.32
CA ALA A 485 1.36 21.13 21.73
C ALA A 485 1.69 20.24 20.52
N LEU A 486 0.79 20.21 19.52
CA LEU A 486 0.99 19.47 18.27
C LEU A 486 2.10 20.07 17.41
N ALA A 487 2.20 21.41 17.32
CA ALA A 487 3.28 22.07 16.59
C ALA A 487 4.67 21.78 17.21
N ARG A 488 4.76 21.75 18.54
CA ARG A 488 5.99 21.33 19.24
C ARG A 488 6.28 19.84 19.05
N ALA A 489 5.25 18.99 19.03
CA ALA A 489 5.45 17.57 18.70
C ALA A 489 5.99 17.40 17.28
N ALA A 490 5.49 18.17 16.31
CA ALA A 490 5.99 18.17 14.94
C ALA A 490 7.47 18.60 14.85
N GLU A 491 7.87 19.69 15.52
CA GLU A 491 9.27 20.14 15.57
C GLU A 491 10.18 19.10 16.26
N ARG A 492 9.73 18.50 17.36
CA ARG A 492 10.47 17.43 18.05
C ARG A 492 10.70 16.22 17.15
N VAL A 493 9.65 15.69 16.54
CA VAL A 493 9.76 14.50 15.69
C VAL A 493 10.61 14.80 14.46
N TYR A 494 10.48 15.99 13.87
CA TYR A 494 11.34 16.43 12.76
C TYR A 494 12.83 16.42 13.13
N VAL A 495 13.20 16.99 14.27
CA VAL A 495 14.60 16.98 14.76
C VAL A 495 15.11 15.56 14.98
N ILE A 496 14.29 14.68 15.58
CA ILE A 496 14.68 13.29 15.82
C ILE A 496 14.85 12.51 14.51
N GLU A 497 13.97 12.70 13.53
CA GLU A 497 14.08 12.02 12.23
C GLU A 497 15.26 12.55 11.38
N LEU A 498 15.63 13.83 11.53
CA LEU A 498 16.91 14.33 11.00
C LEU A 498 18.09 13.60 11.66
N MET A 499 18.11 13.48 12.99
CA MET A 499 19.19 12.75 13.67
C MET A 499 19.25 11.27 13.24
N HIS A 500 18.10 10.62 13.02
CA HIS A 500 18.06 9.26 12.45
C HIS A 500 18.72 9.20 11.08
N ALA A 501 18.40 10.14 10.17
CA ALA A 501 19.01 10.18 8.84
C ALA A 501 20.52 10.51 8.87
N ALA A 502 20.98 11.32 9.83
CA ALA A 502 22.40 11.63 10.02
C ALA A 502 23.22 10.46 10.61
N ALA A 503 22.59 9.66 11.49
CA ALA A 503 23.21 8.50 12.14
C ALA A 503 23.11 7.20 11.30
N ASP A 504 22.37 7.20 10.20
CA ASP A 504 22.24 6.03 9.33
C ASP A 504 23.58 5.73 8.62
N ALA A 505 24.16 4.57 8.94
CA ALA A 505 25.45 4.13 8.39
C ALA A 505 25.37 3.75 6.90
N ASP A 506 24.18 3.42 6.40
CA ASP A 506 23.93 3.10 4.98
C ASP A 506 23.56 4.36 4.17
N ALA A 507 23.37 5.52 4.82
CA ALA A 507 23.15 6.78 4.14
C ALA A 507 24.41 7.27 3.40
N ALA A 508 24.19 7.86 2.22
CA ALA A 508 25.27 8.49 1.46
C ALA A 508 25.90 9.65 2.26
N HIS A 509 27.20 9.88 2.03
CA HIS A 509 27.95 10.92 2.75
C HIS A 509 27.30 12.31 2.63
N GLU A 510 26.87 12.67 1.42
CA GLU A 510 26.24 13.98 1.16
C GLU A 510 24.91 14.14 1.91
N VAL A 511 24.11 13.06 2.01
CA VAL A 511 22.86 13.07 2.80
C VAL A 511 23.16 13.37 4.27
N ARG A 512 24.13 12.66 4.86
CA ARG A 512 24.52 12.88 6.26
C ARG A 512 25.02 14.31 6.47
N ALA A 513 25.85 14.83 5.56
CA ALA A 513 26.38 16.20 5.62
C ALA A 513 25.25 17.25 5.60
N LEU A 514 24.29 17.13 4.70
CA LEU A 514 23.17 18.08 4.55
C LEU A 514 22.21 18.06 5.74
N VAL A 515 21.95 16.88 6.28
CA VAL A 515 21.08 16.73 7.45
C VAL A 515 21.77 17.27 8.71
N LEU A 516 23.09 17.06 8.88
CA LEU A 516 23.88 17.65 9.95
C LEU A 516 23.93 19.19 9.85
N ASP A 517 24.12 19.72 8.64
CA ASP A 517 24.06 21.17 8.39
C ASP A 517 22.69 21.74 8.80
N ARG A 518 21.60 21.05 8.45
CA ARG A 518 20.25 21.45 8.88
C ARG A 518 20.07 21.42 10.40
N LEU A 519 20.69 20.48 11.11
CA LEU A 519 20.67 20.45 12.58
C LEU A 519 21.42 21.65 13.18
N HIS A 520 22.55 22.08 12.59
CA HIS A 520 23.24 23.32 13.00
C HIS A 520 22.40 24.58 12.73
N GLU A 521 21.69 24.65 11.59
CA GLU A 521 20.75 25.75 11.34
C GLU A 521 19.65 25.82 12.41
N LEU A 522 19.13 24.66 12.85
CA LEU A 522 18.12 24.59 13.91
C LEU A 522 18.69 25.00 15.28
N GLU A 523 19.93 24.64 15.59
CA GLU A 523 20.61 25.09 16.81
C GLU A 523 20.71 26.63 16.86
N ALA A 524 21.11 27.25 15.75
CA ALA A 524 21.16 28.71 15.64
C ALA A 524 19.77 29.35 15.80
N LEU A 525 18.73 28.78 15.17
CA LEU A 525 17.34 29.20 15.34
C LEU A 525 16.88 29.08 16.80
N PHE A 526 17.25 28.00 17.48
CA PHE A 526 16.90 27.77 18.88
C PHE A 526 17.59 28.77 19.81
N ALA A 527 18.84 29.13 19.54
CA ALA A 527 19.53 30.19 20.27
C ALA A 527 18.78 31.53 20.15
N GLU A 528 18.44 31.95 18.94
CA GLU A 528 17.67 33.18 18.70
C GLU A 528 16.32 33.15 19.43
N ARG A 529 15.58 32.05 19.31
CA ARG A 529 14.26 31.89 19.97
C ARG A 529 14.35 31.95 21.50
N LEU A 530 15.47 31.51 22.10
CA LEU A 530 15.70 31.57 23.55
C LEU A 530 16.05 32.97 24.04
N GLU A 531 16.65 33.82 23.19
CA GLU A 531 16.94 35.23 23.48
C GLU A 531 15.67 36.10 23.44
N HIS A 532 14.66 35.72 22.65
CA HIS A 532 13.38 36.43 22.61
C HIS A 532 12.65 36.40 23.98
N GLU A 533 12.56 37.57 24.62
CA GLU A 533 11.94 37.72 25.95
C GLU A 533 10.47 37.28 25.99
N GLN A 534 9.75 37.50 24.89
CA GLN A 534 8.31 37.19 24.76
C GLN A 534 8.00 35.71 24.49
N THR A 535 9.01 34.86 24.27
CA THR A 535 8.79 33.41 24.09
C THR A 535 8.00 32.85 25.27
N GLY A 536 6.96 32.08 25.02
CA GLY A 536 6.15 31.49 26.09
C GLY A 536 6.89 30.41 26.89
N PRO A 537 6.45 30.06 28.11
CA PRO A 537 7.13 29.08 28.95
C PRO A 537 7.21 27.67 28.33
N TYR A 538 6.17 27.21 27.62
CA TYR A 538 6.18 25.87 27.04
C TYR A 538 7.12 25.79 25.83
N LEU A 539 7.03 26.77 24.94
CA LEU A 539 7.93 26.90 23.81
C LEU A 539 9.39 27.04 24.26
N ARG A 540 9.66 27.87 25.26
CA ARG A 540 11.01 28.01 25.81
C ARG A 540 11.56 26.70 26.39
N ALA A 541 10.75 25.95 27.14
CA ALA A 541 11.17 24.65 27.69
C ALA A 541 11.46 23.63 26.59
N HIS A 542 10.59 23.57 25.59
CA HIS A 542 10.75 22.72 24.41
C HIS A 542 12.01 23.05 23.61
N THR A 543 12.25 24.33 23.32
CA THR A 543 13.43 24.78 22.58
C THR A 543 14.72 24.48 23.34
N ARG A 544 14.76 24.67 24.66
CA ARG A 544 15.93 24.25 25.48
C ARG A 544 16.17 22.75 25.39
N TYR A 545 15.11 21.94 25.48
CA TYR A 545 15.23 20.50 25.37
C TYR A 545 15.80 20.07 24.01
N LEU A 546 15.30 20.62 22.90
CA LEU A 546 15.79 20.28 21.57
C LEU A 546 17.21 20.79 21.32
N ALA A 547 17.56 21.98 21.81
CA ALA A 547 18.93 22.49 21.73
C ALA A 547 19.93 21.57 22.45
N SER A 548 19.63 21.19 23.71
CA SER A 548 20.47 20.23 24.44
C SER A 548 20.49 18.84 23.81
N LEU A 549 19.42 18.44 23.12
CA LEU A 549 19.37 17.17 22.40
C LEU A 549 20.29 17.19 21.16
N ILE A 550 20.28 18.28 20.39
CA ILE A 550 21.18 18.48 19.24
C ILE A 550 22.63 18.52 19.71
N GLU A 551 22.94 19.31 20.74
CA GLU A 551 24.28 19.40 21.32
C GLU A 551 24.81 18.01 21.71
N ALA A 552 24.03 17.24 22.47
CA ALA A 552 24.42 15.90 22.90
C ALA A 552 24.54 14.90 21.73
N PHE A 553 23.75 15.05 20.67
CA PHE A 553 23.88 14.25 19.46
C PHE A 553 25.15 14.59 18.67
N MET A 554 25.51 15.87 18.58
CA MET A 554 26.69 16.33 17.83
C MET A 554 28.02 15.89 18.46
N ASP A 555 28.04 15.66 19.77
CA ASP A 555 29.22 15.16 20.49
C ASP A 555 29.58 13.72 20.07
N GLU A 556 28.60 12.81 19.98
CA GLU A 556 28.80 11.38 19.67
C GLU A 556 27.69 10.82 18.75
N PRO A 557 27.58 11.27 17.48
CA PRO A 557 26.39 11.01 16.64
C PRO A 557 26.19 9.53 16.28
N GLU A 558 27.25 8.72 16.24
CA GLU A 558 27.18 7.29 15.88
C GLU A 558 26.72 6.39 17.03
N ASP A 559 27.00 6.78 18.29
CA ASP A 559 26.65 6.02 19.50
C ASP A 559 25.47 6.65 20.27
N PHE A 560 24.96 7.80 19.81
CA PHE A 560 23.89 8.52 20.48
C PHE A 560 22.57 7.74 20.47
N LYS A 561 22.06 7.41 21.66
CA LYS A 561 20.76 6.76 21.79
C LYS A 561 19.63 7.77 21.60
N LEU A 562 19.05 7.78 20.40
CA LEU A 562 17.95 8.67 20.07
C LEU A 562 16.70 8.46 20.94
N PRO A 563 16.00 9.54 21.34
CA PRO A 563 14.74 9.42 22.05
C PRO A 563 13.71 8.65 21.20
N PRO A 564 12.94 7.74 21.79
CA PRO A 564 11.93 7.00 21.03
C PRO A 564 10.80 7.93 20.58
N VAL A 565 10.33 7.70 19.35
CA VAL A 565 9.08 8.23 18.81
C VAL A 565 8.16 7.03 18.55
N PRO A 566 6.89 7.06 18.97
CA PRO A 566 5.98 5.93 18.78
C PRO A 566 5.76 5.61 17.29
N ASP A 567 5.59 4.33 16.97
CA ASP A 567 5.09 3.90 15.67
C ASP A 567 3.57 3.86 15.64
N MET A 568 2.98 4.01 14.46
CA MET A 568 1.55 3.73 14.27
C MET A 568 1.28 2.25 14.53
N PRO A 569 0.10 1.88 15.07
CA PRO A 569 -0.31 0.48 15.12
C PRO A 569 -0.30 -0.11 13.70
N PRO A 570 -0.07 -1.42 13.55
CA PRO A 570 -0.01 -2.05 12.24
C PRO A 570 -1.21 -1.67 11.37
N GLY A 571 -0.95 -1.14 10.18
CA GLY A 571 -2.02 -0.59 9.33
C GLY A 571 -2.60 -1.62 8.36
N ALA A 572 -1.71 -2.33 7.65
CA ALA A 572 -2.06 -3.02 6.41
C ALA A 572 -3.16 -4.06 6.65
N PRO A 573 -4.37 -3.88 6.06
CA PRO A 573 -5.42 -4.88 6.17
C PRO A 573 -4.98 -6.19 5.55
N ILE A 574 -4.13 -6.16 4.50
CA ILE A 574 -3.53 -7.30 3.78
C ILE A 574 -2.07 -6.94 3.41
N GLY A 575 -1.14 -7.89 3.57
CA GLY A 575 0.20 -7.82 3.00
C GLY A 575 1.17 -6.80 3.62
N CYS A 576 2.12 -7.30 4.40
CA CYS A 576 3.50 -6.82 4.35
C CYS A 576 4.41 -7.98 4.82
N GLU A 577 5.37 -8.35 3.97
CA GLU A 577 6.56 -9.11 4.39
C GLU A 577 7.45 -8.24 5.26
#